data_AF-A0A6N7SQW9-F1
#
_entry.id   AF-A0A6N7SQW9-F1
#
_cell.length_a   1.000
_cell.length_b   1.000
_cell.length_c   1.000
_cell.angle_alpha   90.00
_cell.angle_beta   90.00
_cell.angle_gamma   90.00
#
_symmetry.space_group_name_H-M   'P 1'
#
loop_
_entity.id
_entity.type
_entity.pdbx_description
1 polymer ?
#
loop_
_entity_poly.entity_id
_entity_poly.type
_entity_poly.pdbx_seq_one_letter_code
_entity_poly.pdbx_strand_id
1 'polypeptide(L)'
;MKVDISKKIITLDNQKLSDEIEKYECISNQTAYLFMSQNTMKALTDLIATRIPFMEINTDDCILAKYKERKVFQNDELEFGEIEIR
;
A
#
# COMPACT_ATOMS: atom_id res chain seq x y z
N MET A 1 7.19 10.41 -22.09
CA MET A 1 6.37 9.19 -22.11
C MET A 1 6.18 8.78 -20.66
N LYS A 2 5.00 8.99 -20.06
CA LYS A 2 4.72 8.48 -18.71
C LYS A 2 4.45 6.98 -18.88
N VAL A 3 5.39 6.15 -18.48
CA VAL A 3 5.15 4.70 -18.42
C VAL A 3 4.29 4.49 -17.19
N ASP A 4 3.08 3.98 -17.38
CA ASP A 4 2.20 3.57 -16.29
C ASP A 4 2.74 2.24 -15.76
N ILE A 5 3.64 2.30 -14.78
CA ILE A 5 4.32 1.13 -14.24
C ILE A 5 3.53 0.69 -13.00
N SER A 6 2.37 0.08 -13.17
CA SER A 6 1.75 -0.61 -12.03
C SER A 6 2.57 -1.85 -11.68
N LYS A 7 2.93 -2.03 -10.41
CA LYS A 7 3.65 -3.21 -9.93
C LYS A 7 2.83 -3.96 -8.88
N LYS A 8 2.42 -5.18 -9.20
CA LYS A 8 1.79 -6.10 -8.26
C LYS A 8 2.84 -6.93 -7.52
N ILE A 9 2.75 -7.00 -6.19
CA ILE A 9 3.57 -7.83 -5.32
C ILE A 9 2.70 -8.62 -4.36
N ILE A 10 3.26 -9.68 -3.78
CA ILE A 10 2.62 -10.47 -2.74
C ILE A 10 3.52 -10.41 -1.50
N THR A 11 3.08 -9.72 -0.46
CA THR A 11 3.82 -9.62 0.80
C THR A 11 2.97 -9.09 1.96
N LEU A 12 3.28 -9.56 3.17
CA LEU A 12 2.88 -8.95 4.45
C LEU A 12 4.12 -8.51 5.26
N ASP A 13 5.30 -8.56 4.64
CA ASP A 13 6.55 -8.15 5.25
C ASP A 13 6.73 -6.64 5.02
N ASN A 14 6.74 -5.89 6.12
CA ASN A 14 6.83 -4.44 6.11
C ASN A 14 8.15 -3.91 5.49
N GLN A 15 9.25 -4.63 5.67
CA GLN A 15 10.54 -4.25 5.08
C GLN A 15 10.51 -4.49 3.58
N LYS A 16 10.05 -5.68 3.15
CA LYS A 16 9.93 -6.00 1.73
C LYS A 16 8.99 -5.03 1.01
N LEU A 17 7.86 -4.66 1.62
CA LEU A 17 6.95 -3.65 1.06
C LEU A 17 7.65 -2.30 0.91
N SER A 18 8.43 -1.87 1.91
CA SER A 18 9.18 -0.61 1.85
C SER A 18 10.21 -0.61 0.73
N ASP A 19 10.98 -1.69 0.60
CA ASP A 19 12.02 -1.83 -0.44
C ASP A 19 11.41 -1.79 -1.84
N GLU A 20 10.25 -2.42 -2.03
CA GLU A 20 9.57 -2.44 -3.33
C GLU A 20 8.95 -1.09 -3.70
N ILE A 21 8.46 -0.35 -2.71
CA ILE A 21 8.01 1.03 -2.89
C ILE A 21 9.18 1.93 -3.28
N GLU A 22 10.29 1.91 -2.54
CA GLU A 22 11.46 2.75 -2.84
C GLU A 22 12.03 2.45 -4.23
N LYS A 23 12.09 1.17 -4.60
CA LYS A 23 12.47 0.73 -5.94
C LYS A 23 11.53 1.27 -7.00
N TYR A 24 10.22 1.24 -6.75
CA TYR A 24 9.22 1.78 -7.66
C TYR A 24 9.39 3.29 -7.85
N GLU A 25 9.48 4.05 -6.77
CA GLU A 25 9.61 5.52 -6.79
C GLU A 25 10.93 5.96 -7.47
N CYS A 26 12.01 5.20 -7.26
CA CYS A 26 13.30 5.43 -7.91
C CYS A 26 13.23 5.24 -9.44
N ILE A 27 12.52 4.21 -9.92
CA ILE A 27 12.39 3.91 -11.35
C ILE A 27 11.40 4.85 -12.03
N SER A 28 10.25 5.11 -11.40
CA SER A 28 9.17 5.91 -11.96
C SER A 28 9.38 7.42 -11.81
N ASN A 29 10.22 7.84 -10.85
CA ASN A 29 10.37 9.21 -10.38
C ASN A 29 9.03 9.84 -9.96
N GLN A 30 8.16 9.03 -9.36
CA GLN A 30 6.83 9.41 -8.86
C GLN A 30 6.63 8.86 -7.45
N THR A 31 5.83 9.54 -6.64
CA THR A 31 5.43 9.05 -5.31
C THR A 31 4.42 7.92 -5.47
N ALA A 32 4.64 6.82 -4.75
CA ALA A 32 3.81 5.64 -4.85
C ALA A 32 2.43 5.80 -4.17
N TYR A 33 1.44 5.15 -4.76
CA TYR A 33 0.14 4.84 -4.21
C TYR A 33 0.00 3.33 -4.07
N LEU A 34 -0.69 2.87 -3.03
CA LEU A 34 -0.88 1.45 -2.76
C LEU A 34 -2.34 1.07 -2.91
N PHE A 35 -2.60 -0.09 -3.51
CA PHE A 35 -3.90 -0.73 -3.54
C PHE A 35 -3.78 -2.10 -2.89
N MET A 36 -4.70 -2.43 -1.99
CA MET A 36 -4.72 -3.72 -1.30
C MET A 36 -6.12 -3.98 -0.73
N SER A 37 -6.46 -5.24 -0.49
CA SER A 37 -7.73 -5.59 0.13
C SER A 37 -7.81 -5.17 1.61
N GLN A 38 -9.02 -5.03 2.14
CA GLN A 38 -9.24 -4.65 3.54
C GLN A 38 -8.52 -5.58 4.52
N ASN A 39 -8.51 -6.88 4.24
CA ASN A 39 -7.86 -7.88 5.08
C ASN A 39 -6.33 -7.70 5.10
N THR A 40 -5.73 -7.37 3.95
CA THR A 40 -4.29 -7.08 3.85
C THR A 40 -3.94 -5.80 4.60
N MET A 41 -4.75 -4.74 4.45
CA MET A 41 -4.58 -3.50 5.23
C MET A 41 -4.61 -3.76 6.72
N LYS A 42 -5.60 -4.52 7.19
CA LYS A 42 -5.75 -4.87 8.60
C LYS A 42 -4.57 -5.68 9.11
N ALA A 43 -4.12 -6.70 8.37
CA ALA A 43 -2.98 -7.51 8.76
C ALA A 43 -1.68 -6.69 8.85
N LEU A 44 -1.42 -5.82 7.87
CA LEU A 44 -0.27 -4.91 7.93
C LEU A 44 -0.40 -3.93 9.10
N THR A 45 -1.60 -3.41 9.36
CA THR A 45 -1.86 -2.52 10.50
C THR A 45 -1.58 -3.24 11.81
N ASP A 46 -2.09 -4.46 12.01
CA ASP A 46 -1.88 -5.25 13.22
C ASP A 46 -0.39 -5.59 13.44
N LEU A 47 0.36 -5.84 12.35
CA LEU A 47 1.82 -6.05 12.40
C LEU A 47 2.58 -4.77 12.77
N ILE A 48 2.10 -3.60 12.34
CA ILE A 48 2.75 -2.29 12.49
C ILE A 48 2.25 -1.54 13.74
N ALA A 49 1.13 -1.94 14.34
CA ALA A 49 0.47 -1.31 15.49
C ALA A 49 1.35 -1.23 16.76
N THR A 50 2.55 -1.81 16.73
CA THR A 50 3.57 -1.57 17.74
C THR A 50 4.28 -0.21 17.60
N ARG A 51 4.24 0.51 16.45
CA ARG A 51 5.02 1.76 16.27
C ARG A 51 4.49 2.87 15.35
N ILE A 52 3.42 2.73 14.55
CA ILE A 52 3.00 3.84 13.65
C ILE A 52 1.47 3.99 13.62
N PRO A 53 0.93 5.21 13.82
CA PRO A 53 -0.50 5.46 13.74
C PRO A 53 -0.92 5.51 12.27
N PHE A 54 -1.48 4.43 11.75
CA PHE A 54 -2.39 4.52 10.61
C PHE A 54 -3.61 5.30 11.12
N MET A 55 -3.73 6.59 10.77
CA MET A 55 -4.83 7.43 11.24
C MET A 55 -5.75 7.84 10.08
N GLU A 56 -7.04 7.82 10.41
CA GLU A 56 -8.25 8.19 9.65
C GLU A 56 -8.65 7.27 8.49
N ILE A 57 -9.32 6.18 8.87
CA ILE A 57 -10.21 5.41 8.01
C ILE A 57 -11.49 6.23 7.84
N ASN A 58 -11.64 6.94 6.72
CA ASN A 58 -12.93 7.55 6.36
C ASN A 58 -13.76 6.49 5.62
N THR A 59 -14.90 6.10 6.18
CA THR A 59 -15.68 4.92 5.76
C THR A 59 -16.61 5.15 4.59
N ASP A 60 -16.73 6.38 4.11
CA ASP A 60 -17.82 6.77 3.21
C ASP A 60 -17.44 6.76 1.71
N ASP A 61 -16.15 6.68 1.38
CA ASP A 61 -15.63 6.53 0.01
C ASP A 61 -14.33 5.72 0.03
N CYS A 62 -14.19 4.71 -0.86
CA CYS A 62 -12.99 3.88 -1.11
C CYS A 62 -11.82 4.15 -0.16
N ILE A 63 -11.87 3.54 1.02
CA ILE A 63 -11.12 3.92 2.22
C ILE A 63 -9.67 4.33 1.88
N LEU A 64 -9.35 5.59 2.21
CA LEU A 64 -8.02 6.17 2.09
C LEU A 64 -7.27 6.00 3.42
N ALA A 65 -6.29 5.11 3.47
CA ALA A 65 -5.35 5.02 4.59
C ALA A 65 -3.97 5.59 4.20
N LYS A 66 -3.08 5.79 5.18
CA LYS A 66 -1.69 6.22 4.93
C LYS A 66 -0.68 5.19 5.40
N TYR A 67 0.22 4.78 4.50
CA TYR A 67 1.40 3.97 4.81
C TYR A 67 2.66 4.80 4.61
N LYS A 68 3.35 5.19 5.70
CA LYS A 68 4.57 6.04 5.63
C LYS A 68 4.38 7.25 4.69
N GLU A 69 3.33 8.05 4.94
CA GLU A 69 2.89 9.20 4.12
C GLU A 69 2.36 8.90 2.70
N ARG A 70 2.33 7.64 2.26
CA ARG A 70 1.77 7.23 0.96
C ARG A 70 0.30 6.86 1.08
N LYS A 71 -0.50 7.22 0.07
CA LYS A 71 -1.93 6.91 0.07
C LYS A 71 -2.12 5.41 -0.18
N VAL A 72 -3.02 4.81 0.57
CA VAL A 72 -3.47 3.42 0.42
C VAL A 72 -4.95 3.46 0.10
N PHE A 73 -5.34 2.74 -0.94
CA PHE A 73 -6.70 2.59 -1.38
C PHE A 73 -7.12 1.13 -1.22
N GLN A 74 -8.36 0.92 -0.77
CA GLN A 74 -8.93 -0.42 -0.77
C GLN A 74 -9.19 -0.89 -2.20
N ASN A 75 -8.77 -2.12 -2.52
CA ASN A 75 -9.18 -2.83 -3.72
C ASN A 75 -9.46 -4.30 -3.37
N ASP A 76 -10.74 -4.67 -3.31
CA ASP A 76 -11.16 -6.03 -2.94
C ASP A 76 -11.10 -7.03 -4.10
N GLU A 77 -10.71 -6.60 -5.31
CA GLU A 77 -10.32 -7.51 -6.40
C GLU A 77 -8.94 -8.15 -6.14
N LEU A 78 -8.17 -7.63 -5.18
CA LEU A 78 -6.87 -8.16 -4.77
C LEU A 78 -7.03 -9.23 -3.69
N GLU A 79 -6.33 -10.35 -3.85
CA GLU A 79 -6.33 -11.40 -2.84
C GLU A 79 -5.57 -10.97 -1.57
N PHE A 80 -5.70 -11.75 -0.50
CA PHE A 80 -4.99 -11.49 0.74
C PHE A 80 -3.47 -11.55 0.55
N GLY A 81 -2.76 -10.53 1.01
CA GLY A 81 -1.32 -10.37 0.83
C GLY A 81 -0.92 -9.79 -0.53
N GLU A 82 -1.85 -9.62 -1.47
CA GLU A 82 -1.58 -8.92 -2.73
C GLU A 82 -1.63 -7.40 -2.52
N ILE A 83 -0.63 -6.73 -3.07
CA ILE A 83 -0.49 -5.28 -3.03
C ILE A 83 -0.09 -4.81 -4.42
N GLU A 84 -0.82 -3.83 -4.94
CA GLU A 84 -0.46 -3.15 -6.18
C GLU A 84 0.10 -1.77 -5.86
N ILE A 85 1.29 -1.48 -6.38
CA ILE A 85 2.00 -0.21 -6.26
C ILE A 85 1.83 0.53 -7.59
N ARG A 86 1.36 1.78 -7.54
CA ARG A 86 1.21 2.67 -8.70
C ARG A 86 1.86 4.02 -8.44
#